data_AF-A0A084SXU4-F1
#
_entry.id   AF-A0A084SXU4-F1
#
_cell.length_a   1.000
_cell.length_b   1.000
_cell.length_c   1.000
_cell.angle_alpha   90.00
_cell.angle_beta   90.00
_cell.angle_gamma   90.00
#
_symmetry.space_group_name_H-M   'P 1'
#
loop_
_entity.id
_entity.type
_entity.pdbx_description
1 polymer ?
#
loop_
_entity_poly.entity_id
_entity_poly.type
_entity_poly.pdbx_seq_one_letter_code
_entity_poly.pdbx_strand_id
1 'polypeptide(L)'
;MQHEGLVWRVQLDTYEREVERYGGPEAMLLAERLFHVDSEAVLELLEGLSGDADARWRVSLLGVDTLLGDLGMDLEAKRRVMGRLREGYGREFRVDVAFERQLGEKFRKHRRELEALLAPGSAVEDSLAPAREVLRRRSERSAPWVSELRARESEGKLTQGVEQLAESYVHMHINRMLRTAARAQELVLYDLLHRLYESRAARQRRSAQYPR
;
A
#
# COMPACT_ATOMS: atom_id res chain seq x y z
N MET A 1 -28.20 7.90 -10.22
CA MET A 1 -27.41 8.18 -9.00
C MET A 1 -28.11 9.07 -7.96
N GLN A 2 -28.30 10.38 -8.17
CA GLN A 2 -28.99 11.23 -7.15
C GLN A 2 -30.48 10.88 -7.00
N HIS A 3 -31.17 10.68 -8.12
CA HIS A 3 -32.57 10.22 -8.14
C HIS A 3 -32.76 8.78 -7.64
N GLU A 4 -31.69 7.98 -7.62
CA GLU A 4 -31.69 6.60 -7.11
C GLU A 4 -31.27 6.55 -5.61
N GLY A 5 -31.02 7.71 -4.98
CA GLY A 5 -30.60 7.79 -3.58
C GLY A 5 -29.15 7.35 -3.31
N LEU A 6 -28.37 7.03 -4.35
CA LEU A 6 -26.98 6.57 -4.22
C LEU A 6 -26.00 7.71 -3.91
N VAL A 7 -26.35 8.95 -4.26
CA VAL A 7 -25.55 10.16 -4.00
C VAL A 7 -26.45 11.23 -3.44
N TRP A 8 -26.13 11.73 -2.24
CA TRP A 8 -26.91 12.77 -1.56
C TRP A 8 -26.64 14.18 -2.12
N ARG A 9 -25.38 14.50 -2.46
CA ARG A 9 -24.96 15.82 -2.93
C ARG A 9 -23.73 15.71 -3.83
N VAL A 10 -23.69 16.53 -4.87
CA VAL A 10 -22.50 16.77 -5.70
C VAL A 10 -22.14 18.24 -5.56
N GLN A 11 -20.88 18.54 -5.27
CA GLN A 11 -20.35 19.89 -5.17
C GLN A 11 -19.13 19.99 -6.10
N LEU A 12 -19.04 21.11 -6.82
CA LEU A 12 -17.85 21.48 -7.57
C LEU A 12 -16.98 22.36 -6.68
N ASP A 13 -15.70 22.04 -6.60
CA ASP A 13 -14.71 22.78 -5.83
C ASP A 13 -13.41 22.90 -6.62
N THR A 14 -12.52 23.77 -6.17
CA THR A 14 -11.20 23.96 -6.78
C THR A 14 -10.27 22.85 -6.34
N TYR A 15 -9.65 22.16 -7.30
CA TYR A 15 -8.61 21.19 -7.00
C TYR A 15 -7.28 21.90 -6.73
N GLU A 16 -6.84 21.92 -5.47
CA GLU A 16 -5.52 22.39 -5.07
C GLU A 16 -4.52 21.22 -5.06
N ARG A 17 -3.48 21.33 -5.89
CA ARG A 17 -2.46 20.28 -6.01
C ARG A 17 -1.46 20.38 -4.85
N GLU A 18 -1.22 19.26 -4.16
CA GLU A 18 -0.16 19.13 -3.16
C GLU A 18 1.20 18.84 -3.83
N VAL A 19 1.68 19.76 -4.67
CA VAL A 19 2.85 19.58 -5.55
C VAL A 19 4.09 19.11 -4.78
N GLU A 20 4.34 19.72 -3.63
CA GLU A 20 5.47 19.49 -2.74
C GLU A 20 5.43 18.06 -2.17
N ARG A 21 4.24 17.60 -1.79
CA ARG A 21 4.00 16.24 -1.27
C ARG A 21 4.25 15.16 -2.30
N TYR A 22 4.10 15.48 -3.59
CA TYR A 22 4.22 14.53 -4.68
C TYR A 22 5.49 14.73 -5.53
N GLY A 23 6.55 15.27 -4.92
CA GLY A 23 7.90 15.26 -5.50
C GLY A 23 8.21 16.48 -6.35
N GLY A 24 7.41 17.53 -6.24
CA GLY A 24 7.60 18.78 -6.97
C GLY A 24 6.93 18.75 -8.34
N PRO A 25 7.08 19.85 -9.12
CA PRO A 25 6.43 20.00 -10.42
C PRO A 25 6.81 18.89 -11.42
N GLU A 26 8.03 18.37 -11.30
CA GLU A 26 8.57 17.32 -12.17
C GLU A 26 7.91 15.95 -11.95
N ALA A 27 7.39 15.68 -10.75
CA ALA A 27 6.73 14.42 -10.41
C ALA A 27 5.21 14.52 -10.27
N MET A 28 4.63 15.71 -10.08
CA MET A 28 3.20 15.87 -9.84
C MET A 28 2.33 15.24 -10.94
N LEU A 29 2.69 15.44 -12.21
CA LEU A 29 1.96 14.82 -13.33
C LEU A 29 2.12 13.29 -13.35
N LEU A 30 3.29 12.76 -12.95
CA LEU A 30 3.51 11.32 -12.83
C LEU A 30 2.66 10.74 -11.70
N ALA A 31 2.57 11.43 -10.56
CA ALA A 31 1.72 11.05 -9.44
C ALA A 31 0.24 10.96 -9.86
N GLU A 32 -0.27 11.92 -10.63
CA GLU A 32 -1.64 11.87 -11.17
C GLU A 32 -1.87 10.67 -12.10
N ARG A 33 -0.89 10.33 -12.96
CA ARG A 33 -0.98 9.14 -13.82
C ARG A 33 -1.01 7.87 -12.99
N LEU A 34 -0.17 7.78 -11.96
CA LEU A 34 -0.15 6.66 -11.01
C LEU A 34 -1.46 6.55 -10.23
N PHE A 35 -2.03 7.69 -9.78
CA PHE A 35 -3.32 7.71 -9.10
C PHE A 35 -4.48 7.29 -9.97
N HIS A 36 -4.47 7.68 -11.25
CA HIS A 36 -5.47 7.26 -12.19
C HIS A 36 -5.43 5.74 -12.39
N VAL A 37 -4.25 5.18 -12.68
CA VAL A 37 -4.07 3.72 -12.86
C VAL A 37 -4.44 2.95 -11.59
N ASP A 38 -4.03 3.44 -10.42
CA ASP A 38 -4.40 2.82 -9.14
C ASP A 38 -5.90 2.91 -8.87
N SER A 39 -6.56 4.01 -9.20
CA SER A 39 -8.00 4.18 -9.00
C SER A 39 -8.81 3.19 -9.85
N GLU A 40 -8.44 2.99 -11.12
CA GLU A 40 -9.12 2.00 -11.97
C GLU A 40 -8.91 0.57 -11.45
N ALA A 41 -7.69 0.23 -11.05
CA ALA A 41 -7.41 -1.07 -10.44
C ALA A 41 -8.23 -1.28 -9.15
N VAL A 42 -8.33 -0.25 -8.29
CA VAL A 42 -9.13 -0.34 -7.07
C VAL A 42 -10.62 -0.53 -7.36
N LEU A 43 -11.17 0.10 -8.40
CA LEU A 43 -12.55 -0.13 -8.80
C LEU A 43 -12.79 -1.60 -9.18
N GLU A 44 -11.93 -2.17 -10.02
CA GLU A 44 -11.99 -3.59 -10.40
C GLU A 44 -11.84 -4.52 -9.18
N LEU A 45 -10.91 -4.21 -8.26
CA LEU A 45 -10.73 -4.95 -7.02
C LEU A 45 -11.98 -4.90 -6.14
N LEU A 46 -12.59 -3.72 -5.98
CA LEU A 46 -13.75 -3.53 -5.11
C LEU A 46 -15.01 -4.23 -5.67
N GLU A 47 -15.16 -4.25 -6.99
CA GLU A 47 -16.22 -5.00 -7.67
C GLU A 47 -16.07 -6.50 -7.42
N GLY A 48 -14.85 -7.05 -7.59
CA GLY A 48 -14.57 -8.47 -7.30
C GLY A 48 -14.69 -8.85 -5.81
N LEU A 49 -14.66 -7.88 -4.91
CA LEU A 49 -14.76 -8.06 -3.45
C LEU A 49 -16.17 -7.85 -2.91
N SER A 50 -17.20 -7.71 -3.76
CA SER A 50 -18.56 -7.40 -3.35
C SER A 50 -19.10 -8.39 -2.30
N GLY A 51 -19.12 -7.98 -1.03
CA GLY A 51 -19.67 -8.74 0.10
C GLY A 51 -18.65 -9.27 1.11
N ASP A 52 -17.35 -9.35 0.77
CA ASP A 52 -16.33 -9.93 1.66
C ASP A 52 -15.41 -8.85 2.27
N ALA A 53 -15.74 -8.44 3.51
CA ALA A 53 -14.91 -7.50 4.26
C ALA A 53 -13.55 -8.12 4.67
N ASP A 54 -13.48 -9.44 4.77
CA ASP A 54 -12.30 -10.17 5.23
C ASP A 54 -11.27 -10.34 4.09
N ALA A 55 -11.73 -10.48 2.84
CA ALA A 55 -10.85 -10.44 1.67
C ALA A 55 -10.27 -9.04 1.40
N ARG A 56 -11.01 -7.97 1.70
CA ARG A 56 -10.61 -6.59 1.38
C ARG A 56 -9.29 -6.15 2.03
N TRP A 57 -9.07 -6.45 3.31
CA TRP A 57 -7.83 -6.06 3.98
C TRP A 57 -6.63 -6.86 3.45
N ARG A 58 -6.82 -8.14 3.09
CA ARG A 58 -5.79 -8.98 2.46
C ARG A 58 -5.38 -8.41 1.10
N VAL A 59 -6.36 -8.05 0.27
CA VAL A 59 -6.11 -7.41 -1.03
C VAL A 59 -5.43 -6.05 -0.86
N SER A 60 -5.76 -5.30 0.19
CA SER A 60 -5.09 -4.02 0.50
C SER A 60 -3.61 -4.23 0.83
N LEU A 61 -3.27 -5.23 1.66
CA LEU A 61 -1.88 -5.56 1.99
C LEU A 61 -1.10 -6.01 0.74
N LEU A 62 -1.73 -6.85 -0.09
CA LEU A 62 -1.15 -7.31 -1.34
C LEU A 62 -0.91 -6.12 -2.31
N GLY A 63 -1.89 -5.23 -2.45
CA GLY A 63 -1.81 -4.05 -3.29
C GLY A 63 -0.69 -3.10 -2.87
N VAL A 64 -0.47 -2.93 -1.57
CA VAL A 64 0.67 -2.17 -1.03
C VAL A 64 2.00 -2.89 -1.30
N ASP A 65 2.11 -4.19 -1.04
CA ASP A 65 3.36 -4.92 -1.30
C ASP A 65 3.75 -4.91 -2.78
N THR A 66 2.77 -5.08 -3.67
CA THR A 66 2.96 -4.94 -5.12
C THR A 66 3.36 -3.52 -5.48
N LEU A 67 2.67 -2.49 -4.96
CA LEU A 67 2.99 -1.08 -5.26
C LEU A 67 4.43 -0.73 -4.87
N LEU A 68 4.87 -1.14 -3.67
CA LEU A 68 6.25 -0.91 -3.25
C LEU A 68 7.25 -1.67 -4.11
N GLY A 69 6.88 -2.88 -4.56
CA GLY A 69 7.66 -3.66 -5.52
C GLY A 69 7.77 -2.98 -6.89
N ASP A 70 6.66 -2.45 -7.41
CA ASP A 70 6.60 -1.72 -8.67
C ASP A 70 7.52 -0.50 -8.65
N LEU A 71 7.54 0.21 -7.51
CA LEU A 71 8.47 1.31 -7.29
C LEU A 71 9.94 0.88 -7.26
N GLY A 72 10.27 -0.42 -7.30
CA GLY A 72 11.64 -0.94 -7.30
C GLY A 72 12.25 -1.06 -5.91
N MET A 73 11.43 -1.19 -4.86
CA MET A 73 11.92 -1.32 -3.49
C MET A 73 12.25 -2.76 -3.12
N ASP A 74 13.45 -2.95 -2.59
CA ASP A 74 13.84 -4.19 -1.93
C ASP A 74 13.17 -4.35 -0.55
N LEU A 75 13.37 -5.51 0.07
CA LEU A 75 12.77 -5.82 1.36
C LEU A 75 13.15 -4.83 2.47
N GLU A 76 14.38 -4.30 2.46
CA GLU A 76 14.83 -3.34 3.46
C GLU A 76 14.17 -1.97 3.28
N ALA A 77 14.09 -1.49 2.03
CA ALA A 77 13.39 -0.26 1.68
C ALA A 77 11.90 -0.35 2.02
N LYS A 78 11.24 -1.46 1.66
CA LYS A 78 9.84 -1.73 2.06
C LYS A 78 9.67 -1.67 3.59
N ARG A 79 10.58 -2.31 4.34
CA ARG A 79 10.56 -2.28 5.81
C ARG A 79 10.71 -0.86 6.37
N ARG A 80 11.62 -0.06 5.82
CA ARG A 80 11.84 1.35 6.23
C ARG A 80 10.60 2.20 5.98
N VAL A 81 10.03 2.13 4.77
CA VAL A 81 8.81 2.88 4.40
C VAL A 81 7.65 2.54 5.34
N MET A 82 7.36 1.26 5.52
CA MET A 82 6.27 0.85 6.42
C MET A 82 6.54 1.17 7.89
N GLY A 83 7.82 1.16 8.31
CA GLY A 83 8.22 1.59 9.65
C GLY A 83 7.94 3.08 9.89
N ARG A 84 8.33 3.95 8.95
CA ARG A 84 8.08 5.39 9.04
C ARG A 84 6.58 5.72 9.03
N LEU A 85 5.79 5.05 8.16
CA LEU A 85 4.33 5.17 8.14
C LEU A 85 3.72 4.76 9.49
N ARG A 86 4.12 3.61 10.04
CA ARG A 86 3.67 3.11 11.34
C ARG A 86 4.01 4.09 12.47
N GLU A 87 5.23 4.60 12.51
CA GLU A 87 5.69 5.54 13.56
C GLU A 87 5.02 6.92 13.45
N GLY A 88 4.86 7.44 12.23
CA GLY A 88 4.19 8.71 11.97
C GLY A 88 2.75 8.69 12.47
N TYR A 89 1.99 7.68 12.03
CA TYR A 89 0.60 7.52 12.44
C TYR A 89 0.49 7.14 13.92
N GLY A 90 1.39 6.29 14.44
CA GLY A 90 1.40 5.93 15.85
C GLY A 90 1.51 7.13 16.79
N ARG A 91 2.34 8.14 16.43
CA ARG A 91 2.45 9.40 17.16
C ARG A 91 1.19 10.25 17.06
N GLU A 92 0.61 10.36 15.86
CA GLU A 92 -0.64 11.12 15.64
C GLU A 92 -1.81 10.56 16.46
N PHE A 93 -1.95 9.23 16.53
CA PHE A 93 -3.02 8.56 17.26
C PHE A 93 -2.74 8.35 18.75
N ARG A 94 -1.60 8.85 19.26
CA ARG A 94 -1.14 8.63 20.65
C ARG A 94 -1.28 7.16 21.05
N VAL A 95 -0.79 6.27 20.19
CA VAL A 95 -0.83 4.84 20.40
C VAL A 95 -0.28 4.51 21.79
N ASP A 96 -1.14 3.96 22.63
CA ASP A 96 -0.77 3.55 23.97
C ASP A 96 -0.26 2.09 23.99
N VAL A 97 0.23 1.68 25.16
CA VAL A 97 0.76 0.32 25.37
C VAL A 97 -0.32 -0.74 25.12
N ALA A 98 -1.59 -0.43 25.37
CA ALA A 98 -2.68 -1.37 25.17
C ALA A 98 -2.96 -1.61 23.68
N PHE A 99 -2.96 -0.55 22.87
CA PHE A 99 -3.13 -0.63 21.43
C PHE A 99 -1.94 -1.34 20.76
N GLU A 100 -0.70 -1.05 21.18
CA GLU A 100 0.48 -1.82 20.72
C GLU A 100 0.35 -3.32 20.99
N ARG A 101 -0.13 -3.68 22.19
CA ARG A 101 -0.39 -5.07 22.53
C ARG A 101 -1.44 -5.69 21.60
N GLN A 102 -2.53 -4.98 21.30
CA GLN A 102 -3.58 -5.43 20.38
C GLN A 102 -3.05 -5.64 18.96
N LEU A 103 -2.21 -4.72 18.45
CA LEU A 103 -1.54 -4.86 17.16
C LEU A 103 -0.68 -6.14 17.12
N GLY A 104 0.14 -6.35 18.15
CA GLY A 104 0.97 -7.55 18.27
C GLY A 104 0.17 -8.85 18.37
N GLU A 105 -0.95 -8.86 19.11
CA GLU A 105 -1.86 -10.00 19.19
C GLU A 105 -2.52 -10.29 17.84
N LYS A 106 -2.98 -9.26 17.13
CA LYS A 106 -3.57 -9.39 15.80
C LYS A 106 -2.57 -9.96 14.79
N PHE A 107 -1.34 -9.45 14.78
CA PHE A 107 -0.28 -10.02 13.94
C PHE A 107 -0.02 -11.49 14.26
N ARG A 108 0.13 -11.85 15.55
CA ARG A 108 0.36 -13.25 15.95
C ARG A 108 -0.77 -14.17 15.51
N LYS A 109 -2.03 -13.72 15.65
CA LYS A 109 -3.22 -14.47 15.23
C LYS A 109 -3.22 -14.76 13.73
N HIS A 110 -2.89 -13.77 12.90
CA HIS A 110 -2.95 -13.86 11.44
C HIS A 110 -1.60 -14.16 10.77
N ARG A 111 -0.55 -14.44 11.56
CA ARG A 111 0.83 -14.52 11.05
C ARG A 111 1.01 -15.51 9.90
N ARG A 112 0.50 -16.74 10.05
CA ARG A 112 0.66 -17.81 9.03
C ARG A 112 -0.01 -17.41 7.72
N GLU A 113 -1.20 -16.83 7.83
CA GLU A 113 -2.01 -16.35 6.71
C GLU A 113 -1.33 -15.18 5.99
N LEU A 114 -0.84 -14.19 6.75
CA LEU A 114 -0.09 -13.04 6.23
C LEU A 114 1.21 -13.45 5.52
N GLU A 115 1.90 -14.45 6.06
CA GLU A 115 3.12 -14.98 5.44
C GLU A 115 2.83 -15.67 4.12
N ALA A 116 1.78 -16.49 4.08
CA ALA A 116 1.31 -17.13 2.85
C ALA A 116 0.84 -16.08 1.82
N LEU A 117 0.16 -15.01 2.26
CA LEU A 117 -0.40 -13.98 1.39
C LEU A 117 0.61 -13.36 0.41
N LEU A 118 1.86 -13.14 0.82
CA LEU A 118 2.89 -12.64 -0.11
C LEU A 118 4.00 -13.68 -0.40
N ALA A 119 3.76 -14.97 -0.13
CA ALA A 119 4.66 -16.05 -0.53
C ALA A 119 4.23 -16.58 -1.91
N PRO A 120 5.16 -16.69 -2.88
CA PRO A 120 4.89 -17.38 -4.14
C PRO A 120 4.54 -18.86 -3.90
N GLY A 121 3.57 -19.41 -4.64
CA GLY A 121 3.19 -20.82 -4.61
C GLY A 121 2.34 -21.24 -3.40
N SER A 122 1.64 -20.31 -2.73
CA SER A 122 0.86 -20.63 -1.52
C SER A 122 -0.61 -20.95 -1.84
N ALA A 123 -1.30 -21.75 -1.03
CA ALA A 123 -2.74 -22.01 -1.23
C ALA A 123 -3.64 -20.75 -1.13
N VAL A 124 -3.13 -19.65 -0.54
CA VAL A 124 -3.79 -18.33 -0.53
C VAL A 124 -3.70 -17.64 -1.90
N GLU A 125 -2.79 -18.10 -2.76
CA GLU A 125 -2.65 -17.63 -4.13
C GLU A 125 -3.92 -17.89 -4.96
N ASP A 126 -4.56 -19.06 -4.78
CA ASP A 126 -5.71 -19.47 -5.58
C ASP A 126 -6.97 -18.64 -5.28
N SER A 127 -7.24 -18.34 -4.00
CA SER A 127 -8.44 -17.57 -3.61
C SER A 127 -8.35 -16.07 -3.97
N LEU A 128 -7.13 -15.56 -4.15
CA LEU A 128 -6.87 -14.16 -4.51
C LEU A 128 -6.36 -14.01 -5.94
N ALA A 129 -6.42 -15.06 -6.76
CA ALA A 129 -5.94 -15.03 -8.14
C ALA A 129 -6.56 -13.89 -8.98
N PRO A 130 -7.87 -13.61 -8.91
CA PRO A 130 -8.46 -12.47 -9.62
C PRO A 130 -7.87 -11.12 -9.17
N ALA A 131 -7.65 -10.94 -7.87
CA ALA A 131 -7.07 -9.71 -7.33
C ALA A 131 -5.60 -9.54 -7.74
N ARG A 132 -4.82 -10.64 -7.74
CA ARG A 132 -3.43 -10.62 -8.24
C ARG A 132 -3.35 -10.23 -9.70
N GLU A 133 -4.28 -10.71 -10.50
CA GLU A 133 -4.34 -10.42 -11.93
C GLU A 133 -4.69 -8.94 -12.20
N VAL A 134 -5.62 -8.36 -11.44
CA VAL A 134 -5.86 -6.90 -11.47
C VAL A 134 -4.61 -6.12 -11.07
N LEU A 135 -3.93 -6.53 -9.98
CA LEU A 135 -2.71 -5.86 -9.52
C LEU A 135 -1.55 -5.99 -10.51
N ARG A 136 -1.41 -7.13 -11.21
CA ARG A 136 -0.43 -7.31 -12.29
C ARG A 136 -0.70 -6.32 -13.43
N ARG A 137 -1.95 -6.18 -13.88
CA ARG A 137 -2.31 -5.19 -14.90
C ARG A 137 -2.03 -3.75 -14.43
N ARG A 138 -2.30 -3.46 -13.15
CA ARG A 138 -1.94 -2.17 -12.54
C ARG A 138 -0.43 -1.91 -12.64
N SER A 139 0.40 -2.88 -12.28
CA SER A 139 1.87 -2.80 -12.38
C SER A 139 2.33 -2.55 -13.83
N GLU A 140 1.76 -3.25 -14.79
CA GLU A 140 2.11 -3.09 -16.22
C GLU A 140 1.77 -1.70 -16.74
N ARG A 141 0.60 -1.19 -16.36
CA ARG A 141 0.14 0.14 -16.76
C ARG A 141 0.87 1.27 -16.02
N SER A 142 1.38 1.02 -14.82
CA SER A 142 2.12 2.00 -14.03
C SER A 142 3.61 2.05 -14.39
N ALA A 143 4.17 0.95 -14.93
CA ALA A 143 5.58 0.78 -15.27
C ALA A 143 6.23 1.97 -16.00
N PRO A 144 5.66 2.54 -17.10
CA PRO A 144 6.30 3.67 -17.78
C PRO A 144 6.42 4.90 -16.88
N TRP A 145 5.41 5.16 -16.04
CA TRP A 145 5.40 6.32 -15.14
C TRP A 145 6.33 6.13 -13.96
N VAL A 146 6.45 4.89 -13.45
CA VAL A 146 7.42 4.56 -12.41
C VAL A 146 8.85 4.67 -12.94
N SER A 147 9.10 4.19 -14.15
CA SER A 147 10.41 4.32 -14.81
C SER A 147 10.80 5.80 -14.96
N GLU A 148 9.88 6.64 -15.44
CA GLU A 148 10.11 8.08 -15.56
C GLU A 148 10.36 8.73 -14.18
N LEU A 149 9.56 8.36 -13.16
CA LEU A 149 9.72 8.88 -11.79
C LEU A 149 11.13 8.56 -11.24
N ARG A 150 11.61 7.34 -11.46
CA ARG A 150 12.96 6.90 -11.07
C ARG A 150 14.05 7.61 -11.86
N ALA A 151 13.84 7.86 -13.15
CA ALA A 151 14.77 8.67 -13.94
C ALA A 151 14.91 10.09 -13.36
N ARG A 152 13.79 10.76 -13.06
CA ARG A 152 13.78 12.10 -12.43
C ARG A 152 14.45 12.10 -11.05
N GLU A 153 14.28 11.04 -10.27
CA GLU A 153 15.00 10.86 -9.00
C GLU A 153 16.52 10.81 -9.23
N SER A 154 16.98 9.99 -10.18
CA SER A 154 18.40 9.85 -10.49
C SER A 154 19.04 11.14 -11.03
N GLU A 155 18.25 11.98 -11.68
CA GLU A 155 18.65 13.31 -12.17
C GLU A 155 18.62 14.39 -11.08
N GLY A 156 18.18 14.07 -9.84
CA GLY A 156 18.07 15.03 -8.75
C GLY A 156 16.96 16.07 -8.96
N LYS A 157 15.96 15.78 -9.81
CA LYS A 157 14.86 16.69 -10.16
C LYS A 157 13.69 16.64 -9.19
N LEU A 158 13.65 15.64 -8.32
CA LEU A 158 12.57 15.49 -7.34
C LEU A 158 12.89 16.26 -6.06
N THR A 159 11.87 16.87 -5.47
CA THR A 159 11.99 17.52 -4.16
C THR A 159 12.16 16.52 -3.00
N GLN A 160 11.83 15.25 -3.24
CA GLN A 160 11.96 14.15 -2.30
C GLN A 160 12.15 12.83 -3.06
N GLY A 161 12.80 11.86 -2.43
CA GLY A 161 13.06 10.55 -3.03
C GLY A 161 11.81 9.70 -3.15
N VAL A 162 11.89 8.67 -3.99
CA VAL A 162 10.80 7.71 -4.24
C VAL A 162 10.43 6.95 -2.97
N GLU A 163 11.38 6.74 -2.04
CA GLU A 163 11.06 6.19 -0.71
C GLU A 163 10.07 7.06 0.09
N GLN A 164 10.21 8.39 0.04
CA GLN A 164 9.27 9.28 0.72
C GLN A 164 7.95 9.39 -0.06
N LEU A 165 8.00 9.44 -1.39
CA LEU A 165 6.79 9.46 -2.23
C LEU A 165 5.92 8.21 -2.04
N ALA A 166 6.56 7.06 -1.83
CA ALA A 166 5.86 5.81 -1.58
C ALA A 166 4.94 5.88 -0.37
N GLU A 167 5.30 6.64 0.68
CA GLU A 167 4.44 6.83 1.85
C GLU A 167 3.10 7.46 1.45
N SER A 168 3.14 8.47 0.57
CA SER A 168 1.93 9.11 0.06
C SER A 168 1.16 8.22 -0.92
N TYR A 169 1.85 7.43 -1.75
CA TYR A 169 1.18 6.51 -2.68
C TYR A 169 0.49 5.36 -1.95
N VAL A 170 1.13 4.80 -0.92
CA VAL A 170 0.56 3.78 -0.04
C VAL A 170 -0.67 4.33 0.68
N HIS A 171 -0.57 5.54 1.26
CA HIS A 171 -1.70 6.20 1.90
C HIS A 171 -2.90 6.32 0.95
N MET A 172 -2.66 6.83 -0.26
CA MET A 172 -3.74 7.01 -1.24
C MET A 172 -4.34 5.68 -1.71
N HIS A 173 -3.52 4.63 -1.90
CA HIS A 173 -4.02 3.30 -2.22
C HIS A 173 -4.94 2.74 -1.12
N ILE A 174 -4.52 2.82 0.14
CA ILE A 174 -5.32 2.35 1.28
C ILE A 174 -6.61 3.17 1.41
N ASN A 175 -6.55 4.48 1.24
CA ASN A 175 -7.74 5.35 1.27
C ASN A 175 -8.79 4.91 0.25
N ARG A 176 -8.38 4.50 -0.95
CA ARG A 176 -9.31 4.04 -2.00
C ARG A 176 -9.90 2.66 -1.68
N MET A 177 -9.13 1.77 -1.05
CA MET A 177 -9.59 0.41 -0.71
C MET A 177 -10.56 0.38 0.49
N LEU A 178 -10.33 1.20 1.51
CA LEU A 178 -11.09 1.17 2.75
C LEU A 178 -12.44 1.90 2.62
N ARG A 179 -13.52 1.21 3.03
CA ARG A 179 -14.91 1.73 2.98
C ARG A 179 -15.13 2.91 3.93
N THR A 180 -14.41 2.92 5.04
CA THR A 180 -14.39 3.99 6.03
C THR A 180 -12.95 4.05 6.53
N ALA A 181 -12.17 5.00 6.03
CA ALA A 181 -10.77 5.17 6.41
C ALA A 181 -10.67 5.80 7.80
N ALA A 182 -11.12 5.08 8.84
CA ALA A 182 -10.70 5.38 10.19
C ALA A 182 -9.19 5.15 10.22
N ARG A 183 -8.41 6.21 10.45
CA ARG A 183 -6.94 6.20 10.42
C ARG A 183 -6.32 5.08 11.29
N ALA A 184 -7.05 4.58 12.28
CA ALA A 184 -6.72 3.38 13.04
C ALA A 184 -6.60 2.10 12.18
N GLN A 185 -7.47 1.90 11.18
CA GLN A 185 -7.40 0.77 10.26
C GLN A 185 -6.16 0.85 9.36
N GLU A 186 -5.82 2.04 8.90
CA GLU A 186 -4.61 2.29 8.12
C GLU A 186 -3.35 1.96 8.93
N LEU A 187 -3.27 2.42 10.18
CA LEU A 187 -2.19 2.08 11.11
C LEU A 187 -2.06 0.56 11.33
N VAL A 188 -3.19 -0.15 11.44
CA VAL A 188 -3.17 -1.62 11.54
C VAL A 188 -2.53 -2.25 10.30
N LEU A 189 -2.86 -1.79 9.08
CA LEU A 189 -2.26 -2.33 7.85
C LEU A 189 -0.74 -2.04 7.80
N TYR A 190 -0.33 -0.85 8.23
CA TYR A 190 1.08 -0.46 8.33
C TYR A 190 1.87 -1.35 9.29
N ASP A 191 1.33 -1.58 10.49
CA ASP A 191 1.95 -2.44 11.48
C ASP A 191 2.05 -3.89 10.98
N LEU A 192 0.99 -4.43 10.35
CA LEU A 192 1.01 -5.79 9.82
C LEU A 192 2.07 -5.99 8.74
N LEU A 193 2.17 -5.07 7.76
CA LEU A 193 3.21 -5.15 6.71
C LEU A 193 4.62 -4.95 7.28
N HIS A 194 4.80 -4.00 8.19
CA HIS A 194 6.10 -3.75 8.80
C HIS A 194 6.61 -5.02 9.52
N ARG A 195 5.79 -5.63 10.38
CA ARG A 195 6.14 -6.88 11.09
C ARG A 195 6.36 -8.05 10.15
N LEU A 196 5.61 -8.11 9.04
CA LEU A 196 5.79 -9.15 8.02
C LEU A 196 7.15 -9.01 7.32
N TYR A 197 7.55 -7.79 6.96
CA TYR A 197 8.86 -7.52 6.39
C TYR A 197 9.99 -7.77 7.38
N GLU A 198 9.83 -7.41 8.66
CA GLU A 198 10.78 -7.76 9.73
C GLU A 198 10.97 -9.28 9.84
N SER A 199 9.86 -10.03 9.83
CA SER A 199 9.90 -11.50 9.91
C SER A 199 10.65 -12.12 8.72
N ARG A 200 10.44 -11.59 7.51
CA ARG A 200 11.14 -12.04 6.29
C ARG A 200 12.63 -11.71 6.33
N ALA A 201 12.97 -10.48 6.73
CA ALA A 201 14.37 -10.05 6.82
C ALA A 201 15.14 -10.86 7.87
N ALA A 202 14.50 -11.22 8.99
CA ALA A 202 15.09 -12.09 10.00
C ALA A 202 15.33 -13.53 9.47
N ARG A 203 14.42 -14.07 8.65
CA ARG A 203 14.61 -15.39 8.01
C ARG A 203 15.72 -15.37 6.98
N GLN A 204 15.77 -14.38 6.10
CA GLN A 204 16.82 -14.26 5.09
C GLN A 204 18.20 -14.17 5.74
N ARG A 205 18.34 -13.41 6.84
CA ARG A 205 19.58 -13.36 7.62
C ARG A 205 19.96 -14.71 8.23
N ARG A 206 19.00 -15.45 8.80
CA ARG A 206 19.26 -16.79 9.35
C ARG A 206 19.65 -17.80 8.26
N SER A 207 19.00 -17.77 7.11
CA SER A 207 19.33 -18.64 5.96
C SER A 207 20.68 -18.30 5.34
N ALA A 208 21.05 -17.02 5.29
CA ALA A 208 22.38 -16.59 4.84
C ALA A 208 23.49 -16.97 5.83
N GLN A 209 23.20 -16.94 7.14
CA GLN A 209 24.13 -17.34 8.20
C GLN A 209 24.31 -18.86 8.29
N TYR A 210 23.30 -19.64 7.87
CA TYR A 210 23.32 -21.11 7.86
C TYR A 210 22.78 -21.65 6.53
N PRO A 211 23.55 -21.57 5.43
CA PRO A 211 23.18 -22.18 4.16
C PRO A 211 23.11 -23.71 4.31
N ARG A 212 22.07 -24.32 3.74
CA ARG A 212 21.91 -25.79 3.70
C ARG A 212 22.83 -26.42 2.68
#